data_AF-A0A2J8LTF6-F1
#
_entry.id   AF-A0A2J8LTF6-F1
#
_cell.length_a   1.000
_cell.length_b   1.000
_cell.length_c   1.000
_cell.angle_alpha   90.00
_cell.angle_beta   90.00
_cell.angle_gamma   90.00
#
_symmetry.space_group_name_H-M   'P 1'
#
loop_
_entity.id
_entity.type
_entity.pdbx_description
1 polymer ?
#
loop_
_entity_poly.entity_id
_entity_poly.type
_entity_poly.pdbx_seq_one_letter_code
_entity_poly.pdbx_strand_id
1 'polypeptide(L)'
;MRYLRHLRPNATLILAIGAFTLLLFSLLVSPPTCKVQEQPPAIPEALAWPTPPTRPAPAPCHANTSMVTHPDFATQPQHVQNFLLYRHCRHFPLLQDVPPSKCAQPVFLLLVIKSSPSNYVRRELLRRTWGRERKVRGLQLRLLFLVGTASNPHEARKVNRLLELEAQTHGDILQWDFHDSFFNLTLKQVLFLQWQETRCANASFVLNGDDDVFAHTDNMVFYLQDHDPGRHLFVGQLIQNVGPIRAFWS
;
A
#
# COMPACT_ATOMS: atom_id res chain seq x y z
N MET A 1 -51.06 62.12 -30.64
CA MET A 1 -49.69 62.28 -30.10
C MET A 1 -49.76 62.84 -28.69
N ARG A 2 -49.38 62.06 -27.66
CA ARG A 2 -48.82 62.57 -26.39
C ARG A 2 -48.12 61.41 -25.69
N TYR A 3 -46.85 61.66 -25.39
CA TYR A 3 -45.81 60.78 -24.87
C TYR A 3 -46.20 59.97 -23.61
N LEU A 4 -45.94 58.67 -23.60
CA LEU A 4 -45.79 57.88 -22.37
C LEU A 4 -44.41 58.17 -21.76
N ARG A 5 -44.40 58.77 -20.57
CA ARG A 5 -43.18 58.88 -19.75
C ARG A 5 -42.86 57.52 -19.13
N HIS A 6 -41.69 56.99 -19.46
CA HIS A 6 -41.07 55.83 -18.80
C HIS A 6 -40.92 56.13 -17.31
N LEU A 7 -41.65 55.41 -16.45
CA LEU A 7 -41.33 55.33 -15.02
C LEU A 7 -40.04 54.52 -14.88
N ARG A 8 -38.95 55.18 -14.50
CA ARG A 8 -37.72 54.49 -14.07
C ARG A 8 -37.96 53.90 -12.68
N PRO A 9 -37.68 52.62 -12.44
CA PRO A 9 -37.75 52.07 -11.09
C PRO A 9 -36.68 52.74 -10.22
N ASN A 10 -37.08 53.16 -9.01
CA ASN A 10 -36.20 53.81 -8.05
C ASN A 10 -35.05 52.86 -7.70
N ALA A 11 -33.83 53.16 -8.14
CA ALA A 11 -32.63 52.35 -7.91
C ALA A 11 -32.38 52.10 -6.41
N THR A 12 -32.82 53.01 -5.55
CA THR A 12 -32.79 52.88 -4.09
C THR A 12 -33.66 51.74 -3.58
N LEU A 13 -34.82 51.50 -4.20
CA LEU A 13 -35.70 50.39 -3.82
C LEU A 13 -35.12 49.04 -4.27
N ILE A 14 -34.51 48.98 -5.45
CA ILE A 14 -33.86 47.76 -5.95
C ILE A 14 -32.62 47.42 -5.09
N LEU A 15 -31.82 48.42 -4.72
CA LEU A 15 -30.68 48.24 -3.83
C LEU A 15 -31.12 47.82 -2.42
N ALA A 16 -32.21 48.39 -1.90
CA ALA A 16 -32.75 48.01 -0.59
C ALA A 16 -33.29 46.58 -0.58
N ILE A 17 -34.02 46.16 -1.62
CA ILE A 17 -34.50 44.77 -1.75
C ILE A 17 -33.32 43.82 -1.90
N GLY A 18 -32.32 44.16 -2.73
CA GLY A 18 -31.09 43.38 -2.89
C GLY A 18 -30.35 43.19 -1.57
N ALA A 19 -30.13 44.27 -0.82
CA ALA A 19 -29.47 44.23 0.48
C ALA A 19 -30.26 43.41 1.51
N PHE A 20 -31.59 43.55 1.53
CA PHE A 20 -32.46 42.79 2.44
C PHE A 20 -32.47 41.29 2.11
N THR A 21 -32.49 40.94 0.82
CA THR A 21 -32.38 39.53 0.38
C THR A 21 -31.02 38.92 0.69
N LEU A 22 -29.93 39.67 0.55
CA LEU A 22 -28.59 39.23 0.93
C LEU A 22 -28.44 39.05 2.45
N LEU A 23 -29.02 39.95 3.24
CA LEU A 23 -29.02 39.84 4.70
C LEU A 23 -29.83 38.63 5.16
N LEU A 24 -31.02 38.41 4.58
CA LEU A 24 -31.82 37.21 4.87
C LEU A 24 -31.11 35.93 4.46
N PHE A 25 -30.43 35.91 3.31
CA PHE A 25 -29.65 34.75 2.87
C PHE A 25 -28.47 34.48 3.81
N SER A 26 -27.80 35.53 4.32
CA SER A 26 -26.72 35.39 5.30
C SER A 26 -27.20 34.95 6.69
N LEU A 27 -28.46 35.25 7.05
CA LEU A 27 -29.06 34.82 8.32
C LEU A 27 -29.69 33.42 8.26
N LEU A 28 -30.10 32.96 7.07
CA LEU A 28 -30.68 31.63 6.83
C LEU A 28 -29.61 30.56 6.54
N VAL A 29 -28.44 30.95 6.04
CA VAL A 29 -27.33 30.03 5.73
C VAL A 29 -26.34 30.06 6.89
N SER A 30 -26.63 29.30 7.94
CA SER A 30 -25.59 28.89 8.89
C SER A 30 -24.57 28.02 8.15
N PRO A 31 -23.25 28.23 8.33
CA PRO A 31 -22.26 27.32 7.77
C PRO A 31 -22.54 25.90 8.31
N PRO A 32 -22.34 24.84 7.51
CA PRO A 32 -22.46 23.49 8.03
C PRO A 32 -21.49 23.35 9.19
N THR A 33 -22.03 23.20 10.39
CA THR A 33 -21.24 22.83 11.56
C THR A 33 -20.74 21.43 11.27
N CYS A 34 -19.48 21.33 10.84
CA CYS A 34 -18.76 20.08 10.85
C CYS A 34 -18.64 19.70 12.33
N LYS A 35 -19.59 18.91 12.84
CA LYS A 35 -19.37 18.16 14.07
C LYS A 35 -18.23 17.20 13.74
N VAL A 36 -17.02 17.56 14.14
CA VAL A 36 -15.95 16.59 14.31
C VAL A 36 -16.50 15.64 15.36
N GLN A 37 -16.95 14.47 14.89
CA GLN A 37 -17.30 13.38 15.79
C GLN A 37 -15.99 12.92 16.40
N GLU A 38 -15.71 13.50 17.57
CA GLU A 38 -14.69 13.03 18.49
C GLU A 38 -15.05 11.59 18.88
N GLN A 39 -14.01 10.76 18.98
CA GLN A 39 -14.02 9.31 19.17
C GLN A 39 -14.23 8.45 17.90
N PRO A 40 -13.15 7.86 17.34
CA PRO A 40 -13.27 6.64 16.55
C PRO A 40 -14.04 5.58 17.36
N PRO A 41 -14.93 4.78 16.74
CA PRO A 41 -15.54 3.66 17.44
C PRO A 41 -14.41 2.82 18.04
N ALA A 42 -14.49 2.54 19.35
CA ALA A 42 -13.51 1.75 20.06
C ALA A 42 -13.25 0.47 19.24
N ILE A 43 -12.03 0.33 18.76
CA ILE A 43 -11.58 -0.91 18.15
C ILE A 43 -11.83 -1.97 19.23
N PRO A 44 -12.65 -3.00 18.97
CA PRO A 44 -12.82 -4.09 19.92
C PRO A 44 -11.44 -4.52 20.39
N GLU A 45 -11.22 -4.56 21.71
CA GLU A 45 -9.92 -4.83 22.35
C GLU A 45 -9.25 -6.11 21.80
N ALA A 46 -10.05 -7.01 21.20
CA ALA A 46 -9.66 -8.23 20.49
C ALA A 46 -9.00 -8.03 19.10
N LEU A 47 -9.04 -6.85 18.50
CA LEU A 47 -8.44 -6.58 17.19
C LEU A 47 -7.08 -5.87 17.28
N ALA A 48 -6.59 -5.48 18.46
CA ALA A 48 -5.28 -4.87 18.56
C ALA A 48 -4.18 -5.92 18.43
N TRP A 49 -3.29 -5.75 17.46
CA TRP A 49 -2.04 -6.51 17.48
C TRP A 49 -1.25 -6.13 18.74
N PRO A 50 -0.53 -7.09 19.37
CA PRO A 50 0.37 -6.74 20.44
C PRO A 50 1.29 -5.64 19.93
N THR A 51 1.38 -4.55 20.70
CA THR A 51 2.27 -3.43 20.37
C THR A 51 3.65 -4.04 20.17
N PRO A 52 4.25 -3.94 18.96
CA PRO A 52 5.62 -4.38 18.79
C PRO A 52 6.44 -3.66 19.86
N PRO A 53 7.38 -4.34 20.54
CA PRO A 53 8.21 -3.69 21.53
C PRO A 53 8.79 -2.42 20.89
N THR A 54 8.77 -1.31 21.62
CA THR A 54 9.40 -0.03 21.23
C THR A 54 10.90 -0.28 21.10
N ARG A 55 11.29 -0.88 19.98
CA ARG A 55 12.67 -1.06 19.62
C ARG A 55 13.19 0.32 19.19
N PRO A 56 14.35 0.76 19.68
CA PRO A 56 15.00 1.92 19.10
C PRO A 56 15.08 1.72 17.58
N ALA A 57 14.98 2.83 16.83
CA ALA A 57 15.17 2.78 15.39
C ALA A 57 16.46 1.98 15.11
N PRO A 58 16.41 0.95 14.25
CA PRO A 58 17.60 0.14 13.99
C PRO A 58 18.74 1.06 13.55
N ALA A 59 19.93 0.81 14.10
CA ALA A 59 21.11 1.57 13.71
C ALA A 59 21.27 1.54 12.18
N PRO A 60 21.76 2.62 11.54
CA PRO A 60 22.00 2.63 10.11
C PRO A 60 22.82 1.41 9.69
N CYS A 61 22.37 0.69 8.67
CA CYS A 61 23.13 -0.46 8.22
C CYS A 61 24.40 0.00 7.50
N HIS A 62 25.55 -0.57 7.89
CA HIS A 62 26.84 -0.24 7.32
C HIS A 62 27.26 -1.26 6.26
N ALA A 63 28.05 -0.82 5.27
CA ALA A 63 28.57 -1.71 4.25
C ALA A 63 29.56 -2.72 4.85
N ASN A 64 29.42 -4.00 4.49
CA ASN A 64 30.40 -5.02 4.81
C ASN A 64 31.44 -5.09 3.68
N THR A 65 32.66 -4.60 3.96
CA THR A 65 33.73 -4.46 2.95
C THR A 65 34.58 -5.73 2.77
N SER A 66 34.22 -6.84 3.42
CA SER A 66 34.98 -8.11 3.30
C SER A 66 35.18 -8.60 1.86
N MET A 67 34.26 -8.29 0.95
CA MET A 67 34.32 -8.69 -0.46
C MET A 67 35.10 -7.69 -1.33
N VAL A 68 35.41 -6.50 -0.83
CA VAL A 68 36.03 -5.41 -1.64
C VAL A 68 37.45 -5.78 -2.06
N THR A 69 38.15 -6.60 -1.27
CA THR A 69 39.51 -7.06 -1.58
C THR A 69 39.55 -8.14 -2.66
N HIS A 70 38.40 -8.72 -3.05
CA HIS A 70 38.34 -9.71 -4.10
C HIS A 70 38.58 -9.06 -5.47
N PRO A 71 39.49 -9.58 -6.32
CA PRO A 71 39.83 -8.97 -7.61
C PRO A 71 38.61 -8.69 -8.49
N ASP A 72 37.68 -9.64 -8.53
CA ASP A 72 36.49 -9.53 -9.37
C ASP A 72 35.45 -8.53 -8.85
N PHE A 73 35.52 -8.08 -7.59
CA PHE A 73 34.49 -7.21 -7.00
C PHE A 73 34.36 -5.89 -7.77
N ALA A 74 35.49 -5.25 -8.07
CA ALA A 74 35.53 -3.98 -8.79
C ALA A 74 35.00 -4.09 -10.24
N THR A 75 35.04 -5.29 -10.81
CA THR A 75 34.54 -5.56 -12.17
C THR A 75 33.04 -5.83 -12.21
N GLN A 76 32.40 -6.09 -11.06
CA GLN A 76 30.98 -6.38 -11.00
C GLN A 76 30.12 -5.13 -11.28
N PRO A 77 28.91 -5.29 -11.85
CA PRO A 77 27.94 -4.20 -11.94
C PRO A 77 27.61 -3.60 -10.56
N GLN A 78 27.27 -2.30 -10.53
CA GLN A 78 27.01 -1.57 -9.26
C GLN A 78 25.93 -2.24 -8.40
N HIS A 79 24.87 -2.80 -9.00
CA HIS A 79 23.81 -3.47 -8.25
C HIS A 79 24.29 -4.77 -7.58
N VAL A 80 25.23 -5.50 -8.19
CA VAL A 80 25.86 -6.69 -7.60
C VAL A 80 26.79 -6.27 -6.46
N GLN A 81 27.61 -5.23 -6.66
CA GLN A 81 28.46 -4.69 -5.60
C GLN A 81 27.62 -4.28 -4.39
N ASN A 82 26.54 -3.53 -4.60
CA ASN A 82 25.61 -3.13 -3.55
C ASN A 82 25.00 -4.34 -2.82
N PHE A 83 24.55 -5.36 -3.57
CA PHE A 83 24.04 -6.58 -2.95
C PHE A 83 25.10 -7.24 -2.04
N LEU A 84 26.34 -7.39 -2.50
CA LEU A 84 27.40 -8.00 -1.70
C LEU A 84 27.74 -7.21 -0.43
N LEU A 85 27.78 -5.88 -0.53
CA LEU A 85 28.06 -5.00 0.61
C LEU A 85 26.95 -5.03 1.66
N TYR A 86 25.68 -5.14 1.24
CA TYR A 86 24.52 -4.92 2.11
C TYR A 86 23.62 -6.15 2.31
N ARG A 87 23.96 -7.35 1.79
CA ARG A 87 23.15 -8.60 1.94
C ARG A 87 22.79 -9.00 3.38
N HIS A 88 23.53 -8.47 4.37
CA HIS A 88 23.32 -8.72 5.79
C HIS A 88 22.32 -7.73 6.43
N CYS A 89 22.04 -6.61 5.78
CA CYS A 89 21.05 -5.63 6.19
C CYS A 89 19.64 -6.18 5.94
N ARG A 90 18.94 -6.55 7.01
CA ARG A 90 17.58 -7.15 6.92
C ARG A 90 16.56 -6.48 7.83
N HIS A 91 16.96 -5.42 8.54
CA HIS A 91 16.08 -4.68 9.44
C HIS A 91 15.90 -3.28 8.88
N PHE A 92 14.67 -2.96 8.51
CA PHE A 92 14.30 -1.67 7.94
C PHE A 92 13.06 -1.13 8.69
N PRO A 93 13.00 0.18 8.97
CA PRO A 93 11.81 0.79 9.54
C PRO A 93 10.56 0.50 8.71
N LEU A 94 9.46 0.16 9.39
CA LEU A 94 8.14 0.11 8.76
C LEU A 94 7.59 1.53 8.72
N LEU A 95 7.38 2.05 7.50
CA LEU A 95 6.87 3.40 7.26
C LEU A 95 5.34 3.43 7.25
N GLN A 96 4.73 2.44 6.62
CA GLN A 96 3.28 2.27 6.56
C GLN A 96 2.93 0.84 6.98
N ASP A 97 2.07 0.73 7.97
CA ASP A 97 1.50 -0.54 8.41
C ASP A 97 0.01 -0.58 8.01
N VAL A 98 -0.54 -1.78 7.89
CA VAL A 98 -1.98 -1.94 7.62
C VAL A 98 -2.76 -2.03 8.93
N PRO A 99 -4.03 -1.58 8.96
CA PRO A 99 -4.86 -1.69 10.15
C PRO A 99 -5.04 -3.17 10.53
N PRO A 100 -5.11 -3.49 11.84
CA PRO A 100 -5.28 -4.87 12.28
C PRO A 100 -6.54 -5.57 11.73
N SER A 101 -7.57 -4.79 11.41
CA SER A 101 -8.79 -5.28 10.75
C SER A 101 -8.53 -5.96 9.40
N LYS A 102 -7.41 -5.65 8.73
CA LYS A 102 -7.00 -6.31 7.48
C LYS A 102 -6.72 -7.80 7.68
N CYS A 103 -6.20 -8.18 8.86
CA CYS A 103 -5.91 -9.57 9.24
C CYS A 103 -6.91 -10.14 10.25
N ALA A 104 -8.03 -9.45 10.49
CA ALA A 104 -9.13 -9.96 11.29
C ALA A 104 -9.69 -11.23 10.63
N GLN A 105 -9.80 -12.30 11.42
CA GLN A 105 -10.22 -13.60 10.92
C GLN A 105 -11.73 -13.62 10.59
N PRO A 106 -12.14 -14.41 9.58
CA PRO A 106 -11.30 -15.31 8.77
C PRO A 106 -10.60 -14.59 7.60
N VAL A 107 -9.36 -14.99 7.30
CA VAL A 107 -8.66 -14.65 6.06
C VAL A 107 -8.34 -15.95 5.32
N PHE A 108 -9.13 -16.30 4.30
CA PHE A 108 -8.93 -17.54 3.55
C PHE A 108 -7.77 -17.42 2.57
N LEU A 109 -7.76 -16.38 1.74
CA LEU A 109 -6.69 -16.13 0.77
C LEU A 109 -6.18 -14.70 0.91
N LEU A 110 -4.92 -14.58 1.32
CA LEU A 110 -4.19 -13.31 1.38
C LEU A 110 -3.42 -13.10 0.07
N LEU A 111 -3.84 -12.11 -0.71
CA LEU A 111 -3.15 -11.68 -1.92
C LEU A 111 -2.03 -10.73 -1.52
N VAL A 112 -0.79 -11.15 -1.71
CA VAL A 112 0.42 -10.41 -1.35
C VAL A 112 1.13 -10.02 -2.62
N ILE A 113 1.00 -8.75 -3.00
CA ILE A 113 1.42 -8.25 -4.31
C ILE A 113 2.62 -7.33 -4.14
N LYS A 114 3.75 -7.71 -4.74
CA LYS A 114 4.94 -6.87 -4.82
C LYS A 114 4.68 -5.75 -5.82
N SER A 115 4.82 -4.50 -5.38
CA SER A 115 4.63 -3.31 -6.22
C SER A 115 5.75 -2.29 -5.97
N SER A 116 6.02 -1.44 -6.94
CA SER A 116 6.97 -0.33 -6.79
C SER A 116 6.27 0.93 -6.28
N PRO A 117 6.95 1.84 -5.57
CA PRO A 117 6.31 3.02 -4.97
C PRO A 117 5.52 3.86 -5.97
N SER A 118 6.05 4.03 -7.20
CA SER A 118 5.43 4.80 -8.28
C SER A 118 4.24 4.13 -8.96
N ASN A 119 3.97 2.83 -8.71
CA ASN A 119 2.97 2.04 -9.44
C ASN A 119 1.52 2.19 -8.93
N TYR A 120 1.10 3.40 -8.56
CA TYR A 120 -0.25 3.66 -8.07
C TYR A 120 -1.34 3.13 -9.02
N VAL A 121 -1.19 3.40 -10.33
CA VAL A 121 -2.18 2.98 -11.34
C VAL A 121 -2.32 1.47 -11.41
N ARG A 122 -1.22 0.71 -11.28
CA ARG A 122 -1.28 -0.77 -11.26
C ARG A 122 -2.02 -1.26 -10.03
N ARG A 123 -1.67 -0.73 -8.85
CA ARG A 123 -2.35 -1.09 -7.60
C ARG A 123 -3.85 -0.79 -7.67
N GLU A 124 -4.23 0.37 -8.19
CA GLU A 124 -5.63 0.74 -8.36
C GLU A 124 -6.37 -0.15 -9.36
N LEU A 125 -5.73 -0.54 -10.46
CA LEU A 125 -6.29 -1.50 -11.39
C LEU A 125 -6.52 -2.86 -10.72
N LEU A 126 -5.55 -3.35 -9.93
CA LEU A 126 -5.68 -4.60 -9.19
C LEU A 126 -6.85 -4.56 -8.19
N ARG A 127 -7.00 -3.46 -7.44
CA ARG A 127 -8.14 -3.24 -6.51
C ARG A 127 -9.49 -3.32 -7.21
N ARG A 128 -9.58 -2.82 -8.45
CA ARG A 128 -10.81 -2.80 -9.25
C ARG A 128 -11.08 -4.10 -10.01
N THR A 129 -10.08 -4.96 -10.13
CA THR A 129 -10.15 -6.18 -10.94
C THR A 129 -9.95 -7.42 -10.06
N TRP A 130 -8.94 -8.24 -10.36
CA TRP A 130 -8.79 -9.56 -9.76
C TRP A 130 -8.35 -9.52 -8.30
N GLY A 131 -7.67 -8.45 -7.88
CA GLY A 131 -7.21 -8.23 -6.50
C GLY A 131 -8.30 -7.70 -5.57
N ARG A 132 -9.50 -7.42 -6.07
CA ARG A 132 -10.61 -6.88 -5.27
C ARG A 132 -10.91 -7.75 -4.05
N GLU A 133 -10.83 -7.13 -2.86
CA GLU A 133 -11.29 -7.77 -1.62
C GLU A 133 -12.79 -8.07 -1.70
N ARG A 134 -13.13 -9.34 -1.55
CA ARG A 134 -14.50 -9.87 -1.60
C ARG A 134 -14.55 -11.25 -0.98
N LYS A 135 -15.76 -11.78 -0.85
CA LYS A 135 -15.96 -13.21 -0.60
C LYS A 135 -16.18 -13.94 -1.91
N VAL A 136 -15.46 -15.04 -2.11
CA VAL A 136 -15.70 -15.98 -3.21
C VAL A 136 -16.17 -17.28 -2.58
N ARG A 137 -17.36 -17.77 -2.93
CA ARG A 137 -17.97 -18.96 -2.31
C ARG A 137 -18.00 -18.89 -0.77
N GLY A 138 -18.23 -17.69 -0.22
CA GLY A 138 -18.25 -17.43 1.22
C GLY A 138 -16.87 -17.24 1.87
N LEU A 139 -15.77 -17.48 1.15
CA LEU A 139 -14.40 -17.41 1.66
C LEU A 139 -13.77 -16.03 1.44
N GLN A 140 -13.19 -15.47 2.49
CA GLN A 140 -12.72 -14.07 2.52
C GLN A 140 -11.35 -13.91 1.87
N LEU A 141 -11.27 -13.02 0.87
CA LEU A 141 -10.01 -12.58 0.26
C LEU A 141 -9.58 -11.24 0.85
N ARG A 142 -8.28 -11.07 1.05
CA ARG A 142 -7.65 -9.82 1.50
C ARG A 142 -6.49 -9.46 0.58
N LEU A 143 -6.21 -8.18 0.43
CA LEU A 143 -5.14 -7.68 -0.44
C LEU A 143 -4.13 -6.88 0.38
N LEU A 144 -2.85 -7.11 0.10
CA LEU A 144 -1.72 -6.35 0.58
C LEU A 144 -0.77 -6.03 -0.58
N PHE A 145 -0.28 -4.80 -0.62
CA PHE A 145 0.81 -4.38 -1.48
C PHE A 145 2.09 -4.22 -0.67
N LEU A 146 3.16 -4.86 -1.13
CA LEU A 146 4.50 -4.75 -0.54
C LEU A 146 5.33 -3.73 -1.32
N VAL A 147 5.74 -2.66 -0.64
CA VAL A 147 6.39 -1.50 -1.26
C VAL A 147 7.65 -1.10 -0.46
N GLY A 148 8.70 -0.67 -1.16
CA GLY A 148 9.86 -0.02 -0.54
C GLY A 148 9.86 1.50 -0.76
N THR A 149 11.04 2.10 -0.90
CA THR A 149 11.24 3.52 -1.21
C THR A 149 12.00 3.68 -2.53
N ALA A 150 11.82 4.83 -3.18
CA ALA A 150 12.58 5.14 -4.41
C ALA A 150 14.06 5.41 -4.09
N SER A 151 14.97 5.12 -5.03
CA SER A 151 16.42 5.37 -4.85
C SER A 151 16.77 6.83 -4.65
N ASN A 152 16.16 7.71 -5.45
CA ASN A 152 16.45 9.13 -5.43
C ASN A 152 15.73 9.78 -4.22
N PRO A 153 16.44 10.48 -3.32
CA PRO A 153 15.81 11.07 -2.12
C PRO A 153 14.69 12.09 -2.41
N HIS A 154 14.77 12.83 -3.52
CA HIS A 154 13.72 13.78 -3.92
C HIS A 154 12.47 13.05 -4.39
N GLU A 155 12.63 12.05 -5.26
CA GLU A 155 11.51 11.22 -5.70
C GLU A 155 10.92 10.43 -4.53
N ALA A 156 11.76 9.86 -3.66
CA ALA A 156 11.34 9.14 -2.46
C ALA A 156 10.41 9.99 -1.58
N ARG A 157 10.77 11.25 -1.30
CA ARG A 157 9.90 12.17 -0.54
C ARG A 157 8.53 12.36 -1.21
N LYS A 158 8.51 12.55 -2.53
CA LYS A 158 7.28 12.75 -3.29
C LYS A 158 6.40 11.50 -3.29
N VAL A 159 6.95 10.36 -3.68
CA VAL A 159 6.19 9.11 -3.80
C VAL A 159 5.78 8.55 -2.44
N ASN A 160 6.59 8.71 -1.39
CA ASN A 160 6.23 8.28 -0.03
C ASN A 160 5.05 9.09 0.51
N ARG A 161 4.96 10.39 0.20
CA ARG A 161 3.80 11.20 0.60
C ARG A 161 2.52 10.74 -0.12
N LEU A 162 2.61 10.37 -1.40
CA LEU A 162 1.47 9.82 -2.13
C LEU A 162 1.06 8.44 -1.62
N LEU A 163 2.03 7.58 -1.31
CA LEU A 163 1.81 6.28 -0.69
C LEU A 163 1.17 6.38 0.69
N GLU A 164 1.55 7.35 1.51
CA GLU A 164 0.94 7.58 2.81
C GLU A 164 -0.57 7.91 2.66
N LEU A 165 -0.92 8.78 1.71
CA LEU A 165 -2.33 9.09 1.42
C LEU A 165 -3.08 7.87 0.87
N GLU A 166 -2.44 7.08 0.01
CA GLU A 166 -2.97 5.82 -0.50
C GLU A 166 -3.21 4.81 0.64
N ALA A 167 -2.23 4.65 1.53
CA ALA A 167 -2.30 3.76 2.69
C ALA A 167 -3.43 4.17 3.63
N GLN A 168 -3.60 5.46 3.90
CA GLN A 168 -4.72 5.98 4.69
C GLN A 168 -6.08 5.71 4.05
N THR A 169 -6.15 5.76 2.71
CA THR A 169 -7.40 5.57 1.96
C THR A 169 -7.80 4.10 1.85
N HIS A 170 -6.85 3.22 1.56
CA HIS A 170 -7.13 1.82 1.21
C HIS A 170 -6.75 0.81 2.31
N GLY A 171 -5.86 1.19 3.23
CA GLY A 171 -5.40 0.34 4.32
C GLY A 171 -4.73 -0.95 3.87
N ASP A 172 -4.18 -1.01 2.65
CA ASP A 172 -3.61 -2.22 2.04
C ASP A 172 -2.13 -2.08 1.65
N ILE A 173 -1.46 -1.01 2.10
CA ILE A 173 -0.05 -0.76 1.81
C ILE A 173 0.81 -1.18 3.02
N LEU A 174 1.75 -2.10 2.79
CA LEU A 174 2.87 -2.37 3.69
C LEU A 174 4.13 -1.78 3.08
N GLN A 175 4.70 -0.78 3.75
CA GLN A 175 5.88 -0.06 3.28
C GLN A 175 7.03 -0.12 4.27
N TRP A 176 8.20 -0.56 3.81
CA TRP A 176 9.46 -0.47 4.57
C TRP A 176 10.43 0.51 3.93
N ASP A 177 11.31 1.09 4.74
CA ASP A 177 12.33 2.04 4.29
C ASP A 177 13.58 1.35 3.71
N PHE A 178 13.41 0.60 2.63
CA PHE A 178 14.52 0.05 1.84
C PHE A 178 14.35 0.47 0.37
N HIS A 179 15.47 0.64 -0.33
CA HIS A 179 15.44 0.95 -1.76
C HIS A 179 14.79 -0.20 -2.55
N ASP A 180 13.63 0.10 -3.13
CA ASP A 180 12.85 -0.85 -3.92
C ASP A 180 13.46 -1.04 -5.30
N SER A 181 14.07 -2.21 -5.51
CA SER A 181 14.72 -2.58 -6.76
C SER A 181 14.56 -4.07 -7.01
N PHE A 182 14.78 -4.51 -8.26
CA PHE A 182 14.71 -5.91 -8.65
C PHE A 182 15.58 -6.82 -7.76
N PHE A 183 16.81 -6.38 -7.45
CA PHE A 183 17.75 -7.15 -6.60
C PHE A 183 17.34 -7.19 -5.12
N ASN A 184 16.44 -6.29 -4.68
CA ASN A 184 15.90 -6.27 -3.33
C ASN A 184 14.53 -6.95 -3.20
N LEU A 185 14.03 -7.62 -4.25
CA LEU A 185 12.76 -8.36 -4.17
C LEU A 185 12.80 -9.49 -3.13
N THR A 186 13.94 -10.17 -2.98
CA THR A 186 14.11 -11.18 -1.92
C THR A 186 14.07 -10.56 -0.53
N LEU A 187 14.66 -9.37 -0.35
CA LEU A 187 14.57 -8.63 0.91
C LEU A 187 13.11 -8.23 1.21
N LYS A 188 12.40 -7.70 0.21
CA LYS A 188 10.96 -7.38 0.30
C LYS A 188 10.16 -8.60 0.77
N GLN A 189 10.45 -9.78 0.22
CA GLN A 189 9.79 -11.02 0.62
C GLN A 189 10.09 -11.41 2.07
N VAL A 190 11.35 -11.34 2.49
CA VAL A 190 11.76 -11.68 3.86
C VAL A 190 11.09 -10.75 4.87
N LEU A 191 11.05 -9.45 4.60
CA LEU A 191 10.40 -8.47 5.47
C LEU A 191 8.90 -8.76 5.63
N PHE A 192 8.22 -9.12 4.53
CA PHE A 192 6.82 -9.55 4.59
C PHE A 192 6.63 -10.81 5.42
N LEU A 193 7.45 -11.85 5.24
CA LEU A 193 7.31 -13.10 6.01
C LEU A 193 7.48 -12.87 7.51
N GLN A 194 8.44 -12.03 7.91
CA GLN A 194 8.63 -11.63 9.32
C GLN A 194 7.43 -10.86 9.87
N TRP A 195 6.84 -9.96 9.07
CA TRP A 195 5.64 -9.24 9.45
C TRP A 195 4.42 -10.17 9.57
N GLN A 196 4.25 -11.09 8.62
CA GLN A 196 3.13 -12.02 8.59
C GLN A 196 3.11 -12.91 9.84
N GLU A 197 4.27 -13.42 10.27
CA GLU A 197 4.42 -14.26 11.45
C GLU A 197 3.81 -13.64 12.72
N THR A 198 3.87 -12.31 12.86
CA THR A 198 3.41 -11.62 14.06
C THR A 198 2.07 -10.91 13.91
N ARG A 199 1.66 -10.58 12.68
CA ARG A 199 0.49 -9.72 12.40
C ARG A 199 -0.63 -10.43 11.65
N CYS A 200 -0.32 -11.41 10.82
CA CYS A 200 -1.27 -12.08 9.92
C CYS A 200 -1.06 -13.60 9.85
N ALA A 201 -0.69 -14.23 10.99
CA ALA A 201 -0.25 -15.62 11.04
C ALA A 201 -1.34 -16.64 10.65
N ASN A 202 -2.62 -16.27 10.79
CA ASN A 202 -3.76 -17.18 10.64
C ASN A 202 -4.41 -17.13 9.25
N ALA A 203 -3.78 -16.50 8.24
CA ALA A 203 -4.27 -16.60 6.87
C ALA A 203 -4.16 -18.05 6.36
N SER A 204 -5.24 -18.62 5.80
CA SER A 204 -5.25 -20.04 5.39
C SER A 204 -4.32 -20.30 4.21
N PHE A 205 -4.29 -19.40 3.23
CA PHE A 205 -3.42 -19.46 2.06
C PHE A 205 -2.89 -18.07 1.69
N VAL A 206 -1.73 -18.04 1.05
CA VAL A 206 -1.09 -16.82 0.54
C VAL A 206 -0.85 -16.97 -0.96
N LEU A 207 -1.35 -16.03 -1.75
CA LEU A 207 -0.86 -15.82 -3.11
C LEU A 207 0.26 -14.80 -3.04
N ASN A 208 1.44 -15.16 -3.54
CA ASN A 208 2.53 -14.22 -3.72
C ASN A 208 2.68 -13.89 -5.20
N GLY A 209 2.55 -12.61 -5.57
CA GLY A 209 2.53 -12.19 -6.97
C GLY A 209 3.14 -10.81 -7.20
N ASP A 210 3.23 -10.42 -8.48
CA ASP A 210 3.70 -9.12 -8.93
C ASP A 210 2.51 -8.27 -9.41
N ASP A 211 2.69 -6.94 -9.52
CA ASP A 211 1.62 -6.01 -9.89
C ASP A 211 1.32 -5.91 -11.39
N ASP A 212 2.00 -6.72 -12.22
CA ASP A 212 1.86 -6.80 -13.68
C ASP A 212 1.38 -8.15 -14.20
N VAL A 213 0.79 -8.96 -13.32
CA VAL A 213 0.15 -10.23 -13.70
C VAL A 213 -1.38 -10.14 -13.66
N PHE A 214 -2.02 -11.13 -14.26
CA PHE A 214 -3.43 -11.43 -14.07
C PHE A 214 -3.58 -12.74 -13.31
N ALA A 215 -4.42 -12.76 -12.27
CA ALA A 215 -4.71 -13.97 -11.50
C ALA A 215 -6.22 -14.22 -11.46
N HIS A 216 -6.65 -15.43 -11.82
CA HIS A 216 -8.06 -15.82 -11.71
C HIS A 216 -8.39 -16.25 -10.27
N THR A 217 -8.60 -15.28 -9.38
CA THR A 217 -8.76 -15.52 -7.94
C THR A 217 -9.93 -16.45 -7.60
N ASP A 218 -11.00 -16.48 -8.41
CA ASP A 218 -12.12 -17.41 -8.19
C ASP A 218 -11.73 -18.89 -8.40
N ASN A 219 -10.87 -19.17 -9.39
CA ASN A 219 -10.39 -20.52 -9.67
C ASN A 219 -9.36 -20.95 -8.62
N MET A 220 -8.55 -20.01 -8.12
CA MET A 220 -7.65 -20.27 -7.01
C MET A 220 -8.45 -20.68 -5.77
N VAL A 221 -9.53 -19.98 -5.44
CA VAL A 221 -10.40 -20.35 -4.32
C VAL A 221 -11.00 -21.72 -4.52
N PHE A 222 -11.51 -22.01 -5.73
CA PHE A 222 -12.02 -23.34 -6.07
C PHE A 222 -10.99 -24.45 -5.82
N TYR A 223 -9.75 -24.27 -6.30
CA TYR A 223 -8.66 -25.23 -6.12
C TYR A 223 -8.24 -25.40 -4.65
N LEU A 224 -8.12 -24.29 -3.91
CA LEU A 224 -7.65 -24.29 -2.53
C LEU A 224 -8.66 -24.85 -1.53
N GLN A 225 -9.96 -24.86 -1.86
CA GLN A 225 -11.02 -25.43 -1.02
C GLN A 225 -10.82 -26.93 -0.74
N ASP A 226 -10.18 -27.64 -1.66
CA ASP A 226 -9.92 -29.08 -1.52
C ASP A 226 -8.62 -29.38 -0.76
N HIS A 227 -7.97 -28.36 -0.19
CA HIS A 227 -6.69 -28.48 0.51
C HIS A 227 -6.82 -28.09 1.98
N ASP A 228 -6.13 -28.84 2.86
CA ASP A 228 -6.02 -28.53 4.28
C ASP A 228 -4.97 -27.42 4.49
N PRO A 229 -5.34 -26.23 5.02
CA PRO A 229 -4.39 -25.15 5.27
C PRO A 229 -3.36 -25.47 6.36
N GLY A 230 -3.58 -26.51 7.17
CA GLY A 230 -2.60 -27.01 8.15
C GLY A 230 -1.47 -27.83 7.54
N ARG A 231 -1.52 -28.13 6.23
CA ARG A 231 -0.50 -28.91 5.51
C ARG A 231 0.34 -28.05 4.58
N HIS A 232 1.54 -28.53 4.27
CA HIS A 232 2.44 -27.83 3.36
C HIS A 232 1.87 -27.81 1.93
N LEU A 233 1.61 -26.61 1.42
CA LEU A 233 1.26 -26.35 0.03
C LEU A 233 2.17 -25.25 -0.52
N PHE A 234 2.91 -25.56 -1.59
CA PHE A 234 3.64 -24.58 -2.38
C PHE A 234 3.49 -24.97 -3.84
N VAL A 235 2.72 -24.19 -4.60
CA VAL A 235 2.34 -24.52 -5.98
C VAL A 235 2.52 -23.32 -6.90
N GLY A 236 2.79 -23.61 -8.17
CA GLY A 236 3.03 -22.63 -9.21
C GLY A 236 3.73 -23.26 -10.40
N GLN A 237 4.27 -22.44 -11.30
CA GLN A 237 5.13 -22.92 -12.38
C GLN A 237 6.50 -23.29 -11.81
N LEU A 238 6.71 -24.57 -11.52
CA LEU A 238 8.01 -25.06 -11.04
C LEU A 238 8.98 -25.20 -12.21
N ILE A 239 10.07 -24.45 -12.16
CA ILE A 239 11.20 -24.61 -13.07
C ILE A 239 12.26 -25.45 -12.36
N GLN A 240 12.63 -26.59 -12.95
CA GLN A 240 13.59 -27.53 -12.37
C GLN A 240 14.88 -27.57 -13.17
N ASN A 241 15.99 -27.90 -12.52
CA ASN A 241 17.29 -28.11 -13.15
C ASN A 241 17.83 -26.88 -13.90
N VAL A 242 17.47 -25.66 -13.46
CA VAL A 242 18.01 -24.40 -14.01
C VAL A 242 19.06 -23.83 -13.06
N GLY A 243 20.22 -23.46 -13.61
CA GLY A 243 21.31 -22.80 -12.89
C GLY A 243 21.33 -21.28 -13.09
N PRO A 244 22.30 -20.56 -12.47
CA PRO A 244 22.47 -19.14 -12.68
C PRO A 244 22.72 -18.80 -14.17
N ILE A 245 22.04 -17.79 -14.68
CA ILE A 245 22.29 -17.28 -16.03
C ILE A 245 23.63 -16.53 -16.02
N ARG A 246 24.54 -16.90 -16.92
CA ARG A 246 25.90 -16.33 -17.04
C ARG A 246 26.12 -15.52 -18.31
N ALA A 247 25.07 -15.30 -19.10
CA ALA A 247 25.14 -14.46 -20.28
C ALA A 247 25.19 -12.98 -19.84
N PHE A 248 26.08 -12.19 -20.43
CA PHE A 248 26.30 -10.79 -20.00
C PHE A 248 25.14 -9.84 -20.32
N TRP A 249 24.19 -10.24 -21.16
CA TRP A 249 23.06 -9.43 -21.62
C TRP A 249 21.71 -9.81 -21.00
N SER A 250 21.69 -10.77 -20.06
CA SER A 250 20.48 -11.22 -19.36
C SER A 250 20.14 -10.33 -18.17
#